data_AF-Q13JQ2-F1
#
_entry.id   AF-Q13JQ2-F1
#
_cell.length_a   1.000
_cell.length_b   1.000
_cell.length_c   1.000
_cell.angle_alpha   90.00
_cell.angle_beta   90.00
_cell.angle_gamma   90.00
#
_symmetry.space_group_name_H-M   'P 1'
#
loop_
_entity.id
_entity.type
_entity.pdbx_description
1 polymer ?
#
loop_
_entity_poly.entity_id
_entity_poly.type
_entity_poly.pdbx_seq_one_letter_code
_entity_poly.pdbx_strand_id
1 'polypeptide(L)'
;MTKSIKNQAASRPPVDALQYEKLALSAFHLCDRQVGQLDTLITLASSICRNPAITSDERKRRQTLLELLVDTAEQYQQELECDRELFQVIALDAKGVSHSRITARHAANLLAEASQRAKASANAPQPKSASSKSAATLRPDATQQPAAAPH
;
A
#
# COMPACT_ATOMS: atom_id res chain seq x y z
N MET A 1 7.10 -22.29 -49.98
CA MET A 1 6.99 -20.86 -49.63
C MET A 1 6.26 -20.73 -48.30
N THR A 2 6.98 -20.31 -47.26
CA THR A 2 6.53 -20.21 -45.87
C THR A 2 5.62 -18.99 -45.69
N LYS A 3 4.34 -19.21 -45.36
CA LYS A 3 3.41 -18.12 -45.04
C LYS A 3 3.67 -17.67 -43.59
N SER A 4 4.19 -16.46 -43.45
CA SER A 4 4.46 -15.78 -42.18
C SER A 4 3.16 -15.57 -41.40
N ILE A 5 3.06 -16.21 -40.24
CA ILE A 5 1.97 -15.99 -39.27
C ILE A 5 2.27 -14.65 -38.60
N LYS A 6 1.72 -13.57 -39.14
CA LYS A 6 1.74 -12.25 -38.52
C LYS A 6 0.87 -12.34 -37.27
N ASN A 7 1.52 -12.43 -36.10
CA ASN A 7 0.89 -12.27 -34.79
C ASN A 7 0.22 -10.90 -34.75
N GLN A 8 -1.04 -10.83 -35.16
CA GLN A 8 -1.89 -9.69 -34.87
C GLN A 8 -2.17 -9.76 -33.38
N ALA A 9 -1.46 -8.93 -32.61
CA ALA A 9 -1.92 -8.54 -31.28
C ALA A 9 -3.39 -8.13 -31.44
N ALA A 10 -4.27 -8.75 -30.68
CA ALA A 10 -5.71 -8.51 -30.73
C ALA A 10 -5.94 -6.99 -30.77
N SER A 11 -6.40 -6.48 -31.92
CA SER A 11 -6.66 -5.07 -32.10
C SER A 11 -7.69 -4.67 -31.06
N ARG A 12 -7.27 -3.80 -30.13
CA ARG A 12 -8.16 -3.21 -29.14
C ARG A 12 -9.34 -2.58 -29.89
N PRO A 13 -10.59 -2.80 -29.45
CA PRO A 13 -11.62 -1.81 -29.72
C PRO A 13 -11.11 -0.46 -29.20
N PRO A 14 -11.31 0.66 -29.90
CA PRO A 14 -11.00 1.98 -29.34
C PRO A 14 -11.84 2.16 -28.07
N VAL A 15 -11.22 1.92 -26.92
CA VAL A 15 -11.83 2.17 -25.62
C VAL A 15 -11.92 3.69 -25.49
N ASP A 16 -13.10 4.17 -25.13
CA ASP A 16 -13.42 5.59 -25.06
C ASP A 16 -12.49 6.27 -24.04
N ALA A 17 -11.57 7.12 -24.52
CA ALA A 17 -10.55 7.76 -23.69
C ALA A 17 -11.16 8.53 -22.50
N LEU A 18 -12.39 9.03 -22.68
CA LEU A 18 -13.17 9.74 -21.68
C LEU A 18 -13.60 8.84 -20.51
N GLN A 19 -13.75 7.53 -20.73
CA GLN A 19 -14.06 6.57 -19.67
C GLN A 19 -12.84 6.29 -18.79
N TYR A 20 -11.65 6.17 -19.39
CA TYR A 20 -10.41 6.04 -18.61
C TYR A 20 -10.08 7.30 -17.82
N GLU A 21 -10.36 8.48 -18.37
CA GLU A 21 -10.19 9.74 -17.64
C GLU A 21 -11.06 9.76 -16.38
N LYS A 22 -12.36 9.46 -16.51
CA LYS A 22 -13.28 9.37 -15.36
C LYS A 22 -12.83 8.33 -14.34
N LEU A 23 -12.37 7.18 -14.82
CA LEU A 23 -11.90 6.09 -13.98
C LEU A 23 -10.60 6.48 -13.24
N ALA A 24 -9.66 7.14 -13.92
CA ALA A 24 -8.44 7.67 -13.32
C ALA A 24 -8.74 8.75 -12.28
N LEU A 25 -9.69 9.65 -12.56
CA LEU A 25 -10.15 10.66 -11.59
C LEU A 25 -10.80 10.02 -10.36
N SER A 26 -11.61 8.97 -10.53
CA SER A 26 -12.18 8.24 -9.38
C SER A 26 -11.11 7.56 -8.52
N ALA A 27 -10.10 6.96 -9.17
CA ALA A 27 -8.95 6.36 -8.50
C ALA A 27 -8.14 7.42 -7.73
N PHE A 28 -7.95 8.60 -8.31
CA PHE A 28 -7.25 9.71 -7.67
C PHE A 28 -7.99 10.22 -6.43
N HIS A 29 -9.29 10.52 -6.54
CA HIS A 29 -10.11 10.96 -5.41
C HIS A 29 -10.16 9.95 -4.27
N LEU A 30 -10.09 8.67 -4.62
CA LEU A 30 -10.01 7.63 -3.62
C LEU A 30 -8.68 7.64 -2.86
N CYS A 31 -7.55 7.81 -3.55
CA CYS A 31 -6.27 7.97 -2.89
C CYS A 31 -6.27 9.19 -1.95
N ASP A 32 -6.83 10.33 -2.39
CA ASP A 32 -6.96 11.52 -1.53
C ASP A 32 -7.78 11.23 -0.27
N ARG A 33 -8.88 10.47 -0.40
CA ARG A 33 -9.69 10.03 0.74
C ARG A 33 -8.88 9.14 1.70
N GLN A 34 -8.12 8.19 1.18
CA GLN A 34 -7.29 7.29 2.00
C GLN A 34 -6.22 8.06 2.78
N VAL A 35 -5.62 9.09 2.17
CA VAL A 35 -4.68 9.99 2.87
C VAL A 35 -5.37 10.68 4.04
N GLY A 36 -6.56 11.24 3.83
CA GLY A 36 -7.33 11.87 4.92
C GLY A 36 -7.77 10.90 6.04
N GLN A 37 -8.10 9.67 5.68
CA GLN A 37 -8.41 8.59 6.64
C GLN A 37 -7.19 8.25 7.50
N LEU A 38 -6.01 8.12 6.89
CA LEU A 38 -4.75 7.89 7.61
C LEU A 38 -4.41 9.05 8.54
N ASP A 39 -4.57 10.30 8.10
CA ASP A 39 -4.33 11.47 8.94
C ASP A 39 -5.27 11.49 10.17
N THR A 40 -6.50 11.04 10.01
CA THR A 40 -7.47 10.91 11.10
C THR A 40 -7.02 9.86 12.12
N LEU A 41 -6.60 8.67 11.65
CA LEU A 41 -6.07 7.61 12.52
C LEU A 41 -4.79 8.06 13.24
N ILE A 42 -3.87 8.73 12.54
CA ILE A 42 -2.63 9.27 13.10
C ILE A 42 -2.95 10.30 14.18
N THR A 43 -3.91 11.19 13.93
CA THR A 43 -4.33 12.22 14.89
C THR A 43 -4.92 11.59 16.14
N LEU A 44 -5.83 10.62 15.99
CA LEU A 44 -6.44 9.91 17.10
C LEU A 44 -5.40 9.15 17.92
N ALA A 45 -4.53 8.37 17.27
CA ALA A 45 -3.45 7.64 17.93
C ALA A 45 -2.47 8.58 18.65
N SER A 46 -2.10 9.69 18.01
CA SER A 46 -1.24 10.71 18.63
C SER A 46 -1.89 11.34 19.86
N SER A 47 -3.20 11.58 19.84
CA SER A 47 -3.94 12.11 21.00
C SER A 47 -3.91 11.15 22.19
N ILE A 48 -4.00 9.84 21.93
CA ILE A 48 -3.91 8.78 22.94
C ILE A 48 -2.49 8.71 23.52
N CYS A 49 -1.48 8.80 22.66
CA CYS A 49 -0.07 8.75 23.09
C CYS A 49 0.33 9.97 23.93
N ARG A 50 -0.16 11.17 23.60
CA ARG A 50 0.16 12.42 24.32
C ARG A 50 -0.54 12.55 25.68
N ASN A 51 -1.61 11.80 25.92
CA ASN A 51 -2.36 11.85 27.18
C ASN A 51 -2.08 10.57 28.00
N PRO A 52 -1.05 10.58 28.87
CA PRO A 52 -0.80 9.47 29.78
C PRO A 52 -1.95 9.37 30.80
N ALA A 53 -2.45 8.16 31.01
CA ALA A 53 -3.52 7.91 31.97
C ALA A 53 -2.93 7.59 33.35
N ILE A 54 -3.13 8.49 34.31
CA ILE A 54 -2.65 8.39 35.68
C ILE A 54 -3.77 7.82 36.58
N THR A 55 -5.01 8.25 36.36
CA THR A 55 -6.18 7.81 37.14
C THR A 55 -6.87 6.59 36.52
N SER A 56 -7.74 5.91 37.30
CA SER A 56 -8.55 4.80 36.78
C SER A 56 -9.54 5.23 35.70
N ASP A 57 -10.10 6.43 35.83
CA ASP A 57 -11.09 6.94 34.90
C ASP A 57 -10.44 7.38 33.59
N GLU A 58 -9.24 7.96 33.66
CA GLU A 58 -8.41 8.21 32.46
C GLU A 58 -8.05 6.91 31.74
N ARG A 59 -7.74 5.83 32.48
CA ARG A 59 -7.46 4.52 31.87
C ARG A 59 -8.69 3.95 31.15
N LYS A 60 -9.88 4.07 31.75
CA LYS A 60 -11.15 3.67 31.10
C LYS A 60 -11.42 4.51 29.85
N ARG A 61 -11.29 5.83 29.93
CA ARG A 61 -11.46 6.72 28.77
C ARG A 61 -10.46 6.41 27.66
N ARG A 62 -9.20 6.12 28.02
CA ARG A 62 -8.17 5.69 27.07
C ARG A 62 -8.52 4.38 26.40
N GLN A 63 -9.05 3.42 27.16
CA GLN A 63 -9.53 2.14 26.62
C GLN A 63 -10.64 2.37 25.58
N THR A 64 -11.63 3.22 25.89
CA THR A 64 -12.69 3.58 24.93
C THR A 64 -12.14 4.27 23.67
N LEU A 65 -11.13 5.13 23.80
CA LEU A 65 -10.49 5.76 22.64
C LEU A 65 -9.71 4.75 21.79
N LEU A 66 -9.11 3.73 22.41
CA LEU A 66 -8.45 2.64 21.69
C LEU A 66 -9.47 1.76 20.95
N GLU A 67 -10.60 1.46 21.58
CA GLU A 67 -11.72 0.74 20.93
C GLU A 67 -12.22 1.53 19.72
N LEU A 68 -12.48 2.83 19.87
CA LEU A 68 -12.87 3.70 18.77
C LEU A 68 -11.83 3.72 17.64
N LEU A 69 -10.54 3.73 17.98
CA LEU A 69 -9.46 3.70 16.97
C LEU A 69 -9.49 2.39 16.17
N VAL A 70 -9.71 1.26 16.83
CA VAL A 70 -9.81 -0.05 16.17
C VAL A 70 -11.05 -0.11 15.29
N ASP A 71 -12.22 0.27 15.81
CA ASP A 71 -13.48 0.27 15.05
C ASP A 71 -13.38 1.15 13.79
N THR A 72 -12.76 2.33 13.93
CA THR A 72 -12.57 3.26 12.80
C THR A 72 -11.59 2.67 11.77
N ALA A 73 -10.51 2.03 12.22
CA ALA A 73 -9.54 1.41 11.33
C ALA A 73 -10.14 0.21 10.57
N GLU A 74 -10.95 -0.62 11.23
CA GLU A 74 -11.66 -1.73 10.60
C GLU A 74 -12.67 -1.24 9.56
N GLN A 75 -13.40 -0.15 9.87
CA GLN A 75 -14.29 0.47 8.90
C GLN A 75 -13.53 0.95 7.65
N TYR A 76 -12.41 1.66 7.83
CA TYR A 76 -11.60 2.10 6.69
C TYR A 76 -11.01 0.93 5.90
N GLN A 77 -10.62 -0.15 6.57
CA GLN A 77 -10.16 -1.36 5.90
C GLN A 77 -11.27 -1.99 5.03
N GLN A 78 -12.48 -2.10 5.55
CA GLN A 78 -13.60 -2.67 4.80
C GLN A 78 -13.95 -1.84 3.55
N GLU A 79 -13.90 -0.51 3.66
CA GLU A 79 -14.07 0.38 2.51
C GLU A 79 -12.98 0.16 1.44
N LEU A 80 -11.72 -0.02 1.88
CA LEU A 80 -10.58 -0.28 1.00
C LEU A 80 -10.70 -1.60 0.22
N GLU A 81 -11.31 -2.62 0.81
CA GLU A 81 -11.52 -3.91 0.15
C GLU A 81 -12.45 -3.77 -1.07
N CYS A 82 -13.52 -2.97 -0.96
CA CYS A 82 -14.39 -2.64 -2.08
C CYS A 82 -13.62 -1.89 -3.18
N ASP A 83 -12.76 -0.97 -2.78
CA ASP A 83 -11.96 -0.16 -3.70
C ASP A 83 -10.88 -0.96 -4.45
N ARG A 84 -10.36 -2.00 -3.82
CA ARG A 84 -9.36 -2.89 -4.43
C ARG A 84 -9.87 -3.57 -5.69
N GLU A 85 -11.16 -3.89 -5.75
CA GLU A 85 -11.80 -4.46 -6.94
C GLU A 85 -11.77 -3.46 -8.11
N LEU A 86 -12.05 -2.18 -7.83
CA LEU A 86 -11.98 -1.11 -8.83
C LEU A 86 -10.58 -0.98 -9.43
N PHE A 87 -9.55 -0.94 -8.58
CA PHE A 87 -8.16 -0.89 -9.05
C PHE A 87 -7.73 -2.13 -9.81
N GLN A 88 -8.24 -3.31 -9.43
CA GLN A 88 -7.97 -4.55 -10.15
C GLN A 88 -8.58 -4.51 -11.57
N VAL A 89 -9.81 -3.99 -11.72
CA VAL A 89 -10.43 -3.80 -13.04
C VAL A 89 -9.60 -2.85 -13.90
N ILE A 90 -9.18 -1.71 -13.35
CA ILE A 90 -8.29 -0.74 -14.03
C ILE A 90 -7.00 -1.41 -14.51
N ALA A 91 -6.35 -2.18 -13.63
CA ALA A 91 -5.07 -2.82 -13.93
C ALA A 91 -5.20 -3.92 -15.00
N LEU A 92 -6.29 -4.71 -14.96
CA LEU A 92 -6.57 -5.74 -15.97
C LEU A 92 -6.88 -5.13 -17.33
N ASP A 93 -7.65 -4.04 -17.33
CA ASP A 93 -8.03 -3.32 -18.53
C ASP A 93 -6.82 -2.60 -19.17
N ALA A 94 -5.97 -1.96 -18.37
CA ALA A 94 -4.70 -1.38 -18.84
C ALA A 94 -3.77 -2.43 -19.48
N LYS A 95 -3.77 -3.67 -18.95
CA LYS A 95 -3.05 -4.82 -19.51
C LYS A 95 -3.71 -5.41 -20.76
N GLY A 96 -4.89 -4.95 -21.16
CA GLY A 96 -5.63 -5.46 -22.31
C GLY A 96 -6.26 -6.83 -22.08
N VAL A 97 -6.47 -7.22 -20.81
CA VAL A 97 -7.21 -8.45 -20.47
C VAL A 97 -8.68 -8.08 -20.41
N SER A 98 -9.36 -8.15 -21.54
CA SER A 98 -10.80 -7.88 -21.61
C SER A 98 -11.54 -8.85 -20.69
N HIS A 99 -12.52 -8.34 -19.93
CA HIS A 99 -13.49 -9.12 -19.14
C HIS A 99 -14.35 -10.08 -19.99
N SER A 100 -14.01 -10.29 -21.27
CA SER A 100 -14.59 -11.28 -22.14
C SER A 100 -14.06 -12.66 -21.76
N ARG A 101 -14.67 -13.26 -20.74
CA ARG A 101 -14.54 -14.68 -20.37
C ARG A 101 -13.08 -15.14 -20.31
N ILE A 102 -12.47 -15.03 -19.12
CA ILE A 102 -11.31 -15.86 -18.79
C ILE A 102 -11.76 -17.32 -18.94
N THR A 103 -11.51 -17.89 -20.11
CA THR A 103 -11.65 -19.32 -20.33
C THR A 103 -10.60 -20.00 -19.47
N ALA A 104 -10.89 -21.19 -18.93
CA ALA A 104 -9.96 -21.91 -18.05
C ALA A 104 -8.54 -22.01 -18.63
N ARG A 105 -8.42 -22.10 -19.96
CA ARG A 105 -7.16 -22.09 -20.70
C ARG A 105 -6.40 -20.76 -20.61
N HIS A 106 -7.09 -19.62 -20.62
CA HIS A 106 -6.46 -18.32 -20.47
C HIS A 106 -6.02 -18.06 -19.02
N ALA A 107 -6.81 -18.50 -18.03
CA ALA A 107 -6.39 -18.50 -16.62
C ALA A 107 -5.11 -19.33 -16.40
N ALA A 108 -5.08 -20.54 -16.97
CA ALA A 108 -3.92 -21.42 -16.87
C ALA A 108 -2.67 -20.79 -17.50
N ASN A 109 -2.80 -20.11 -18.64
CA ASN A 109 -1.69 -19.41 -19.28
C ASN A 109 -1.19 -18.23 -18.44
N LEU A 110 -2.09 -17.43 -17.85
CA LEU A 110 -1.70 -16.33 -16.95
C LEU A 110 -0.98 -16.82 -15.68
N LEU A 111 -1.44 -17.93 -15.10
CA LEU A 111 -0.79 -18.58 -13.96
C LEU A 111 0.60 -19.13 -14.33
N ALA A 112 0.72 -19.72 -15.52
CA ALA A 112 2.00 -20.20 -16.04
C ALA A 112 3.00 -19.05 -16.26
N GLU A 113 2.56 -17.94 -16.86
CA GLU A 113 3.40 -16.74 -17.03
C GLU A 113 3.82 -16.11 -15.70
N ALA A 114 2.91 -16.04 -14.72
CA ALA A 114 3.23 -15.55 -13.38
C ALA A 114 4.24 -16.45 -12.67
N SER A 115 4.09 -17.78 -12.78
CA SER A 115 5.05 -18.75 -12.26
C SER A 115 6.42 -18.62 -12.94
N GLN A 116 6.45 -18.37 -14.24
CA GLN A 116 7.69 -18.19 -14.98
C GLN A 116 8.40 -16.87 -14.63
N ARG A 117 7.66 -15.78 -14.39
CA ARG A 117 8.22 -14.52 -13.86
C ARG A 117 8.72 -14.67 -12.43
N ALA A 118 8.01 -15.42 -11.58
CA ALA A 118 8.47 -15.73 -10.23
C ALA A 118 9.78 -16.55 -10.23
N LYS A 119 9.91 -17.52 -11.14
CA LYS A 119 11.14 -18.29 -11.35
C LYS A 119 12.28 -17.44 -11.93
N ALA A 120 11.98 -16.51 -12.83
CA ALA A 120 12.97 -15.57 -13.36
C ALA A 120 13.46 -14.58 -12.27
N SER A 121 12.58 -14.16 -11.36
CA SER A 121 12.94 -13.36 -10.18
C SER A 121 13.80 -14.14 -9.18
N ALA A 122 13.54 -15.44 -9.00
CA ALA A 122 14.36 -16.33 -8.18
C ALA A 122 15.75 -16.63 -8.76
N ASN A 123 15.91 -16.51 -10.09
CA ASN A 123 17.19 -16.67 -10.79
C ASN A 123 17.92 -15.34 -11.05
N ALA A 124 17.38 -14.20 -10.60
CA ALA A 124 18.16 -12.97 -10.57
C ALA A 124 19.24 -13.12 -9.50
N PRO A 125 20.53 -12.90 -9.81
CA PRO A 125 21.57 -12.95 -8.79
C PRO A 125 21.27 -11.87 -7.76
N GLN A 126 21.08 -12.28 -6.49
CA GLN A 126 21.09 -11.35 -5.38
C GLN A 126 22.35 -10.48 -5.49
N PRO A 127 22.24 -9.14 -5.53
CA PRO A 127 23.40 -8.33 -5.25
C PRO A 127 23.79 -8.64 -3.80
N LYS A 128 24.98 -9.21 -3.68
CA LYS A 128 25.63 -9.62 -2.44
C LYS A 128 25.40 -8.54 -1.38
N SER A 129 24.92 -8.98 -0.22
CA SER A 129 24.96 -8.23 1.01
C SER A 129 26.38 -7.69 1.24
N ALA A 130 26.57 -6.40 0.97
CA ALA A 130 27.72 -5.68 1.46
C ALA A 130 27.48 -5.41 2.95
N SER A 131 27.84 -6.41 3.75
CA SER A 131 28.24 -6.23 5.13
C SER A 131 29.33 -5.17 5.19
N SER A 132 28.97 -3.95 5.55
CA SER A 132 29.90 -2.96 6.09
C SER A 132 29.56 -2.72 7.55
N LYS A 133 30.12 -3.63 8.35
CA LYS A 133 30.46 -3.48 9.75
C LYS A 133 31.22 -2.15 9.93
N SER A 134 30.59 -1.17 10.55
CA SER A 134 31.30 -0.08 11.23
C SER A 134 30.85 -0.05 12.69
N ALA A 135 31.59 -0.80 13.51
CA ALA A 135 31.70 -0.55 14.93
C ALA A 135 32.87 0.41 15.15
N ALA A 136 32.57 1.62 15.58
CA ALA A 136 33.45 2.53 16.32
C ALA A 136 32.49 3.52 17.00
N THR A 137 32.02 3.25 18.22
CA THR A 137 32.71 3.62 19.47
C THR A 137 33.41 4.95 19.33
N LEU A 138 32.82 6.00 19.90
CA LEU A 138 33.50 7.07 20.66
C LEU A 138 32.42 7.90 21.37
N ARG A 139 32.14 7.54 22.63
CA ARG A 139 31.79 8.52 23.68
C ARG A 139 33.03 9.37 23.92
N PRO A 140 32.84 10.64 24.30
CA PRO A 140 33.17 10.94 25.69
C PRO A 140 32.01 11.62 26.42
N ASP A 141 31.80 11.13 27.63
CA ASP A 141 31.20 11.84 28.74
C ASP A 141 31.91 13.20 28.92
N ALA A 142 31.13 14.27 29.00
CA ALA A 142 31.51 15.48 29.71
C ALA A 142 30.27 15.98 30.45
N THR A 143 30.17 15.48 31.66
CA THR A 143 29.44 15.96 32.83
C THR A 143 29.17 17.47 32.79
N GLN A 144 27.90 17.88 32.91
CA GLN A 144 27.46 18.93 33.86
C GLN A 144 25.96 19.24 33.70
N GLN A 145 25.20 18.90 34.73
CA GLN A 145 23.85 19.39 35.04
C GLN A 145 23.98 20.24 36.34
N PRO A 146 22.92 20.90 36.83
CA PRO A 146 22.38 22.21 36.45
C PRO A 146 22.57 23.27 37.57
N ALA A 147 22.35 24.56 37.29
CA ALA A 147 22.08 25.54 38.36
C ALA A 147 21.23 26.72 37.87
N ALA A 148 20.00 26.77 38.38
CA ALA A 148 19.25 27.92 38.90
C ALA A 148 19.41 29.32 38.23
N ALA A 149 18.28 29.85 37.76
CA ALA A 149 17.95 31.28 37.82
C ALA A 149 17.94 31.73 39.31
N PRO A 150 18.20 33.01 39.65
CA PRO A 150 17.30 34.13 39.29
C PRO A 150 18.01 35.49 39.04
N HIS A 151 17.28 36.44 38.44
CA HIS A 151 17.09 37.81 38.93
C HIS A 151 16.02 38.52 38.07
#